data_AF-A0A1G9FEZ0-F1
#
_entry.id   AF-A0A1G9FEZ0-F1
#
_cell.length_a   1.000
_cell.length_b   1.000
_cell.length_c   1.000
_cell.angle_alpha   90.00
_cell.angle_beta   90.00
_cell.angle_gamma   90.00
#
_symmetry.space_group_name_H-M   'P 1'
#
loop_
_entity.id
_entity.type
_entity.pdbx_description
1 polymer ?
#
loop_
_entity_poly.entity_id
_entity_poly.type
_entity_poly.pdbx_seq_one_letter_code
_entity_poly.pdbx_strand_id
1 'polypeptide(L)'
;MGTNVVPVLAAAVSVTGAVVTVLLGAILERRRSRTQRRVRLRHVASRYSVPLLQAAHSLRARLGNTVAEQISEFREGPDRFGDYARYESLYRLARYLCIVQIMWREVDFLDFGRRRHNRELIKRLVAVGGALSDRTTGRLLVLGGEQRALGDLMIDPDGPPRCLTYPQFRDRMRDERFAAWFQPLLDDIDAVVGGEPVPARHAHVVKALGELTEFLDRRRIGMPWGDEAAG
;
A
#
# COMPACT_ATOMS: atom_id res chain seq x y z
N MET A 1 -28.77 -0.82 -75.47
CA MET A 1 -28.49 -1.51 -74.19
C MET A 1 -27.22 -0.91 -73.60
N GLY A 2 -27.36 0.14 -72.78
CA GLY A 2 -26.25 0.82 -72.11
C GLY A 2 -25.95 0.15 -70.78
N THR A 3 -24.69 -0.25 -70.59
CA THR A 3 -24.14 -1.01 -69.48
C THR A 3 -24.25 -0.29 -68.13
N ASN A 4 -25.09 -0.79 -67.22
CA ASN A 4 -25.16 -0.41 -65.79
C ASN A 4 -23.95 -0.92 -64.98
N VAL A 5 -22.75 -0.86 -65.54
CA VAL A 5 -21.53 -1.44 -64.95
C VAL A 5 -20.83 -0.41 -64.04
N VAL A 6 -20.96 0.87 -64.37
CA VAL A 6 -20.32 1.98 -63.62
C VAL A 6 -20.92 2.19 -62.21
N PRO A 7 -22.25 2.18 -61.99
CA PRO A 7 -22.81 2.39 -60.66
C PRO A 7 -22.56 1.20 -59.72
N VAL A 8 -22.54 -0.02 -60.24
CA VAL A 8 -22.28 -1.26 -59.48
C VAL A 8 -20.82 -1.32 -59.04
N LEU A 9 -19.89 -0.93 -59.92
CA LEU A 9 -18.47 -0.82 -59.56
C LEU A 9 -18.22 0.29 -58.53
N ALA A 10 -18.90 1.44 -58.65
CA ALA A 10 -18.78 2.53 -57.68
C ALA A 10 -19.34 2.16 -56.29
N ALA A 11 -20.47 1.45 -56.24
CA ALA A 11 -21.05 0.94 -55.00
C ALA A 11 -20.16 -0.15 -54.36
N ALA A 12 -19.57 -1.04 -55.16
CA ALA A 12 -18.67 -2.09 -54.68
C ALA A 12 -17.38 -1.52 -54.05
N VAL A 13 -16.81 -0.46 -54.64
CA VAL A 13 -15.61 0.24 -54.12
C VAL A 13 -15.93 1.02 -52.84
N SER A 14 -17.14 1.57 -52.71
CA SER A 14 -17.56 2.32 -51.51
C SER A 14 -17.79 1.41 -50.30
N VAL A 15 -18.37 0.23 -50.51
CA VAL A 15 -18.61 -0.76 -49.43
C VAL A 15 -17.30 -1.35 -48.91
N THR A 16 -16.31 -1.59 -49.78
CA THR A 16 -14.98 -2.05 -49.35
C THR A 16 -14.26 -1.00 -48.50
N GLY A 17 -14.35 0.28 -48.87
CA GLY A 17 -13.76 1.37 -48.10
C GLY A 17 -14.32 1.49 -46.68
N ALA A 18 -15.64 1.35 -46.51
CA ALA A 18 -16.27 1.40 -45.18
C ALA A 18 -15.86 0.24 -44.28
N VAL A 19 -15.80 -0.99 -44.82
CA VAL A 19 -15.40 -2.19 -44.07
C VAL A 19 -13.94 -2.10 -43.63
N VAL A 20 -13.04 -1.65 -44.51
CA VAL A 20 -11.61 -1.45 -44.18
C VAL A 20 -11.43 -0.40 -43.08
N THR A 21 -12.15 0.73 -43.16
CA THR A 21 -12.10 1.78 -42.13
C THR A 21 -12.61 1.29 -40.78
N VAL A 22 -13.71 0.53 -40.73
CA VAL A 22 -14.22 -0.06 -39.48
C VAL A 22 -13.23 -1.05 -38.88
N LEU A 23 -12.61 -1.90 -39.71
CA LEU A 23 -11.60 -2.87 -39.25
C LEU A 23 -10.33 -2.18 -38.75
N LEU A 24 -9.82 -1.18 -39.47
CA LEU A 24 -8.68 -0.37 -39.02
C LEU A 24 -9.01 0.38 -37.73
N GLY A 25 -10.20 0.98 -37.64
CA GLY A 25 -10.71 1.63 -36.44
C GLY A 25 -10.72 0.68 -35.26
N ALA A 26 -11.29 -0.53 -35.40
CA ALA A 26 -11.31 -1.53 -34.35
C ALA A 26 -9.90 -2.03 -33.94
N ILE A 27 -8.98 -2.16 -34.89
CA ILE A 27 -7.59 -2.55 -34.62
C ILE A 27 -6.83 -1.43 -33.90
N LEU A 28 -7.00 -0.19 -34.34
CA LEU A 28 -6.40 1.00 -33.73
C LEU A 28 -6.97 1.25 -32.34
N GLU A 29 -8.29 1.14 -32.16
CA GLU A 29 -8.98 1.23 -30.88
C GLU A 29 -8.42 0.18 -29.92
N ARG A 30 -8.35 -1.10 -30.34
CA ARG A 30 -7.75 -2.18 -29.54
C ARG A 30 -6.28 -1.89 -29.17
N ARG A 31 -5.49 -1.31 -30.09
CA ARG A 31 -4.10 -0.90 -29.79
C ARG A 31 -4.06 0.28 -28.82
N ARG A 32 -4.95 1.27 -28.99
CA ARG A 32 -5.03 2.48 -28.18
C ARG A 32 -5.49 2.17 -26.76
N SER A 33 -6.50 1.32 -26.59
CA SER A 33 -6.92 0.82 -25.27
C SER A 33 -5.80 0.04 -24.58
N ARG A 34 -5.03 -0.79 -25.30
CA ARG A 34 -3.86 -1.49 -24.74
C ARG A 34 -2.77 -0.53 -24.29
N THR A 35 -2.49 0.53 -25.06
CA THR A 35 -1.48 1.54 -24.72
C THR A 35 -1.94 2.43 -23.57
N GLN A 36 -3.20 2.90 -23.58
CA GLN A 36 -3.79 3.68 -22.50
C GLN A 36 -3.83 2.90 -21.19
N ARG A 37 -4.20 1.61 -21.24
CA ARG A 37 -4.13 0.72 -20.07
C ARG A 37 -2.70 0.62 -19.54
N ARG A 38 -1.70 0.43 -20.41
CA ARG A 38 -0.26 0.39 -20.05
C ARG A 38 0.24 1.70 -19.41
N VAL A 39 -0.21 2.85 -19.90
CA VAL A 39 0.17 4.17 -19.36
C VAL A 39 -0.45 4.38 -17.97
N ARG A 40 -1.74 4.06 -17.79
CA ARG A 40 -2.44 4.19 -16.51
C ARG A 40 -1.75 3.39 -15.40
N LEU A 41 -1.25 2.19 -15.71
CA LEU A 41 -0.60 1.30 -14.74
C LEU A 41 0.80 1.72 -14.32
N ARG A 42 1.58 2.28 -15.25
CA ARG A 42 2.88 2.90 -14.89
C ARG A 42 2.67 4.03 -13.90
N HIS A 43 1.52 4.71 -14.00
CA HIS A 43 1.16 5.80 -13.11
C HIS A 43 0.81 5.33 -11.69
N VAL A 44 0.04 4.24 -11.52
CA VAL A 44 -0.40 3.81 -10.17
C VAL A 44 0.75 3.28 -9.32
N ALA A 45 1.57 2.36 -9.84
CA ALA A 45 2.71 1.83 -9.08
C ALA A 45 3.71 2.95 -8.74
N SER A 46 4.01 3.84 -9.70
CA SER A 46 4.88 4.99 -9.45
C SER A 46 4.27 6.01 -8.47
N ARG A 47 2.94 6.19 -8.49
CA ARG A 47 2.22 7.14 -7.63
C ARG A 47 2.28 6.71 -6.16
N TYR A 48 2.16 5.41 -5.89
CA TYR A 48 2.16 4.89 -4.52
C TYR A 48 3.51 4.42 -4.01
N SER A 49 4.54 4.29 -4.86
CA SER A 49 5.89 3.93 -4.42
C SER A 49 6.44 4.84 -3.32
N VAL A 50 6.30 6.16 -3.47
CA VAL A 50 6.83 7.12 -2.48
C VAL A 50 6.01 7.09 -1.17
N PRO A 51 4.66 7.21 -1.18
CA PRO A 51 3.86 7.06 0.03
C PRO A 51 4.09 5.72 0.75
N LEU A 52 4.22 4.62 0.00
CA LEU A 52 4.46 3.29 0.55
C LEU A 52 5.86 3.19 1.16
N LEU A 53 6.88 3.74 0.51
CA LEU A 53 8.24 3.80 1.05
C LEU A 53 8.27 4.57 2.37
N GLN A 54 7.65 5.75 2.41
CA GLN A 54 7.58 6.56 3.62
C GLN A 54 6.85 5.85 4.76
N ALA A 55 5.71 5.21 4.48
CA ALA A 55 4.95 4.49 5.48
C ALA A 55 5.70 3.24 5.98
N ALA A 56 6.31 2.46 5.07
CA ALA A 56 7.09 1.28 5.43
C ALA A 56 8.34 1.65 6.24
N HIS A 57 9.06 2.70 5.84
CA HIS A 57 10.23 3.18 6.58
C HIS A 57 9.84 3.72 7.96
N SER A 58 8.80 4.55 8.05
CA SER A 58 8.31 5.08 9.33
C SER A 58 7.89 3.99 10.31
N LEU A 59 7.18 2.96 9.82
CA LEU A 59 6.80 1.79 10.61
C LEU A 59 8.04 1.00 11.04
N ARG A 60 8.97 0.71 10.11
CA ARG A 60 10.22 0.00 10.43
C ARG A 60 11.02 0.74 11.48
N ALA A 61 11.20 2.06 11.34
CA ALA A 61 11.93 2.88 12.31
C ALA A 61 11.28 2.82 13.70
N ARG A 62 9.94 2.87 13.78
CA ARG A 62 9.24 2.74 15.05
C ARG A 62 9.39 1.35 15.67
N LEU A 63 9.30 0.30 14.85
CA LEU A 63 9.58 -1.05 15.31
C LEU A 63 11.05 -1.21 15.71
N GLY A 64 11.99 -0.54 15.05
CA GLY A 64 13.40 -0.50 15.48
C GLY A 64 13.59 0.05 16.89
N ASN A 65 12.64 0.88 17.38
CA ASN A 65 12.71 1.48 18.70
C ASN A 65 12.27 0.55 19.85
N THR A 66 12.66 -0.72 19.79
CA THR A 66 12.32 -1.75 20.79
C THR A 66 13.53 -2.21 21.60
N VAL A 67 14.62 -1.45 21.62
CA VAL A 67 15.73 -1.70 22.56
C VAL A 67 15.29 -1.34 23.98
N ALA A 68 15.84 -2.05 24.97
CA ALA A 68 15.39 -1.96 26.36
C ALA A 68 15.48 -0.53 26.91
N GLU A 69 16.49 0.23 26.51
CA GLU A 69 16.70 1.62 26.93
C GLU A 69 15.57 2.54 26.44
N GLN A 70 15.15 2.40 25.18
CA GLN A 70 14.06 3.20 24.61
C GLN A 70 12.70 2.82 25.18
N ILE A 71 12.46 1.53 25.41
CA ILE A 71 11.24 1.06 26.10
C ILE A 71 11.21 1.63 27.53
N SER A 72 12.34 1.61 28.23
CA SER A 72 12.46 2.17 29.59
C SER A 72 12.21 3.67 29.60
N GLU A 73 12.70 4.43 28.61
CA GLU A 73 12.42 5.85 28.46
C GLU A 73 10.92 6.14 28.31
N PHE A 74 10.19 5.33 27.52
CA PHE A 74 8.74 5.49 27.38
C PHE A 74 7.97 5.13 28.66
N ARG A 75 8.51 4.22 29.48
CA ARG A 75 7.89 3.76 30.73
C ARG A 75 8.15 4.69 31.91
N GLU A 76 9.37 5.20 32.03
CA GLU A 76 9.84 5.99 33.18
C GLU A 76 9.78 7.50 32.91
N GLY A 77 9.61 7.89 31.64
CA GLY A 77 9.43 9.28 31.24
C GLY A 77 8.05 9.85 31.60
N PRO A 78 7.80 11.12 31.24
CA PRO A 78 6.51 11.77 31.50
C PRO A 78 5.35 11.06 30.78
N ASP A 79 4.12 11.16 31.31
CA ASP A 79 2.92 10.49 30.75
C ASP A 79 2.73 10.67 29.24
N ARG A 80 3.11 11.85 28.69
CA ARG A 80 3.07 12.13 27.25
C ARG A 80 3.93 11.19 26.41
N PHE A 81 4.97 10.58 26.97
CA PHE A 81 5.84 9.62 26.29
C PHE A 81 5.16 8.27 26.13
N GLY A 82 4.46 7.80 27.16
CA GLY A 82 3.61 6.62 27.08
C GLY A 82 2.49 6.80 26.05
N ASP A 83 1.74 7.90 26.11
CA ASP A 83 0.68 8.20 25.13
C ASP A 83 1.22 8.25 23.69
N TYR A 84 2.36 8.93 23.49
CA TYR A 84 3.05 8.96 22.20
C TYR A 84 3.45 7.56 21.75
N ALA A 85 4.09 6.78 22.61
CA ALA A 85 4.56 5.44 22.28
C ALA A 85 3.43 4.52 21.84
N ARG A 86 2.26 4.63 22.49
CA ARG A 86 1.08 3.82 22.20
C ARG A 86 0.44 4.20 20.86
N TYR A 87 -0.04 5.44 20.77
CA TYR A 87 -0.86 5.85 19.62
C TYR A 87 -0.05 6.11 18.36
N GLU A 88 1.20 6.57 18.46
CA GLU A 88 2.06 6.76 17.28
C GLU A 88 2.46 5.40 16.68
N SER A 89 2.75 4.39 17.51
CA SER A 89 3.05 3.03 17.01
C SER A 89 1.87 2.45 16.26
N LEU A 90 0.70 2.51 16.88
CA LEU A 90 -0.54 2.01 16.31
C LEU A 90 -0.88 2.75 15.00
N TYR A 91 -0.76 4.08 14.99
CA TYR A 91 -0.99 4.90 13.82
C TYR A 91 -0.04 4.56 12.66
N ARG A 92 1.26 4.36 12.90
CA ARG A 92 2.21 4.02 11.83
C ARG A 92 1.91 2.67 11.20
N LEU A 93 1.52 1.68 12.00
CA LEU A 93 1.06 0.38 11.50
C LEU A 93 -0.21 0.54 10.67
N ALA A 94 -1.21 1.24 11.21
CA ALA A 94 -2.48 1.48 10.55
C ALA A 94 -2.33 2.27 9.24
N ARG A 95 -1.45 3.29 9.22
CA ARG A 95 -1.11 4.09 8.04
C ARG A 95 -0.43 3.25 6.97
N TYR A 96 0.51 2.37 7.34
CA TYR A 96 1.10 1.43 6.40
C TYR A 96 0.02 0.55 5.75
N LEU A 97 -0.84 -0.06 6.55
CA LEU A 97 -1.95 -0.90 6.07
C LEU A 97 -2.90 -0.11 5.16
N CYS A 98 -3.20 1.14 5.50
CA CYS A 98 -4.01 2.01 4.67
C CYS A 98 -3.41 2.25 3.28
N ILE A 99 -2.12 2.60 3.19
CA ILE A 99 -1.46 2.79 1.88
C ILE A 99 -1.49 1.49 1.07
N VAL A 100 -1.29 0.35 1.73
CA VAL A 100 -1.43 -0.96 1.12
C VAL A 100 -2.85 -1.17 0.58
N GLN A 101 -3.90 -0.84 1.35
CA GLN A 101 -5.29 -1.00 0.89
C GLN A 101 -5.67 -0.03 -0.24
N ILE A 102 -5.27 1.24 -0.18
CA ILE A 102 -5.46 2.19 -1.28
C ILE A 102 -4.83 1.63 -2.57
N MET A 103 -3.60 1.12 -2.46
CA MET A 103 -2.92 0.49 -3.60
C MET A 103 -3.67 -0.76 -4.10
N TRP A 104 -4.18 -1.63 -3.22
CA TRP A 104 -4.96 -2.79 -3.64
C TRP A 104 -6.29 -2.42 -4.31
N ARG A 105 -6.96 -1.35 -3.87
CA ARG A 105 -8.22 -0.86 -4.46
C ARG A 105 -8.00 -0.26 -5.85
N GLU A 106 -6.88 0.44 -6.05
CA GLU A 106 -6.62 1.16 -7.30
C GLU A 106 -5.92 0.33 -8.37
N VAL A 107 -5.39 -0.84 -8.04
CA VAL A 107 -4.75 -1.67 -9.05
C VAL A 107 -5.68 -2.74 -9.60
N ASP A 108 -5.96 -2.65 -10.90
CA ASP A 108 -6.56 -3.73 -11.68
C ASP A 108 -5.70 -5.01 -11.55
N PHE A 109 -6.24 -6.00 -10.84
CA PHE A 109 -5.63 -7.30 -10.54
C PHE A 109 -5.04 -8.02 -11.78
N LEU A 110 -5.58 -7.73 -12.97
CA LEU A 110 -5.20 -8.31 -14.26
C LEU A 110 -3.84 -7.86 -14.82
N ASP A 111 -3.21 -6.79 -14.32
CA ASP A 111 -1.97 -6.25 -14.92
C ASP A 111 -0.70 -6.45 -14.09
N PHE A 112 -0.81 -6.79 -12.81
CA PHE A 112 0.35 -7.12 -11.98
C PHE A 112 1.10 -8.37 -12.44
N GLY A 113 0.38 -9.32 -13.04
CA GLY A 113 0.94 -10.54 -13.59
C GLY A 113 1.88 -10.32 -14.78
N ARG A 114 1.95 -9.15 -15.41
CA ARG A 114 2.68 -8.97 -16.68
C ARG A 114 4.09 -8.39 -16.55
N ARG A 115 4.45 -7.79 -15.41
CA ARG A 115 5.77 -7.16 -15.20
C ARG A 115 6.48 -7.74 -13.98
N ARG A 116 7.74 -8.15 -14.17
CA ARG A 116 8.60 -8.70 -13.09
C ARG A 116 8.66 -7.80 -11.86
N HIS A 117 8.80 -6.48 -12.05
CA HIS A 117 8.86 -5.50 -10.96
C HIS A 117 7.58 -5.50 -10.10
N ASN A 118 6.42 -5.52 -10.74
CA ASN A 118 5.12 -5.52 -10.07
C ASN A 118 4.89 -6.81 -9.26
N ARG A 119 5.28 -7.97 -9.82
CA ARG A 119 5.24 -9.25 -9.10
C ARG A 119 6.14 -9.22 -7.87
N GLU A 120 7.33 -8.65 -7.99
CA GLU A 120 8.24 -8.53 -6.85
C GLU A 120 7.70 -7.59 -5.76
N LEU A 121 7.10 -6.44 -6.13
CA LEU A 121 6.44 -5.57 -5.16
C LEU A 121 5.36 -6.32 -4.38
N ILE A 122 4.47 -7.05 -5.08
CA ILE A 122 3.43 -7.85 -4.42
C ILE A 122 4.05 -8.91 -3.52
N LYS A 123 5.09 -9.61 -3.98
CA LYS A 123 5.78 -10.62 -3.17
C LYS A 123 6.27 -10.02 -1.85
N ARG A 124 6.85 -8.82 -1.87
CA ARG A 124 7.30 -8.12 -0.64
C ARG A 124 6.13 -7.70 0.25
N LEU A 125 5.03 -7.20 -0.32
CA LEU A 125 3.84 -6.84 0.45
C LEU A 125 3.19 -8.06 1.11
N VAL A 126 3.12 -9.19 0.39
CA VAL A 126 2.65 -10.47 0.93
C VAL A 126 3.59 -10.96 2.03
N ALA A 127 4.91 -10.78 1.90
CA ALA A 127 5.85 -11.14 2.95
C ALA A 127 5.64 -10.34 4.24
N VAL A 128 5.41 -9.02 4.13
CA VAL A 128 5.07 -8.19 5.31
C VAL A 128 3.75 -8.64 5.93
N GLY A 129 2.71 -8.84 5.13
CA GLY A 129 1.41 -9.32 5.64
C GLY A 129 1.49 -10.72 6.26
N GLY A 130 2.33 -11.59 5.70
CA GLY A 130 2.62 -12.92 6.24
C GLY A 130 3.33 -12.83 7.60
N ALA A 131 4.34 -11.97 7.74
CA ALA A 131 5.01 -11.74 9.01
C ALA A 131 4.05 -11.19 10.08
N LEU A 132 3.16 -10.26 9.72
CA LEU A 132 2.13 -9.73 10.62
C LEU A 132 1.12 -10.80 11.08
N SER A 133 0.84 -11.82 10.26
CA SER A 133 -0.20 -12.83 10.52
C SER A 133 0.33 -14.20 10.98
N ASP A 134 1.65 -14.37 11.10
CA ASP A 134 2.30 -15.60 11.54
C ASP A 134 1.86 -16.04 12.95
N ARG A 135 1.02 -17.07 13.07
CA ARG A 135 0.43 -17.47 14.37
C ARG A 135 1.43 -18.08 15.35
N THR A 136 2.66 -18.34 14.94
CA THR A 136 3.65 -19.07 15.76
C THR A 136 4.38 -18.19 16.78
N THR A 137 4.19 -16.87 16.72
CA THR A 137 5.08 -15.89 17.36
C THR A 137 4.43 -15.03 18.46
N GLY A 138 3.20 -15.34 18.88
CA GLY A 138 2.54 -14.65 20.01
C GLY A 138 1.91 -13.29 19.63
N ARG A 139 2.05 -12.30 20.54
CA ARG A 139 1.45 -10.94 20.46
C ARG A 139 1.78 -10.18 19.18
N LEU A 140 1.12 -9.03 18.99
CA LEU A 140 1.15 -8.18 17.80
C LEU A 140 0.70 -8.93 16.55
N LEU A 141 -0.16 -9.94 16.73
CA LEU A 141 -0.75 -10.72 15.65
C LEU A 141 -1.81 -9.87 14.97
N VAL A 142 -1.69 -9.72 13.65
CA VAL A 142 -2.71 -9.08 12.82
C VAL A 142 -3.05 -10.03 11.69
N LEU A 143 -4.23 -10.63 11.76
CA LEU A 143 -4.72 -11.57 10.75
C LEU A 143 -5.02 -10.85 9.43
N GLY A 144 -4.99 -11.57 8.32
CA GLY A 144 -5.18 -10.96 7.00
C GLY A 144 -6.50 -10.17 6.85
N GLY A 145 -7.58 -10.63 7.48
CA GLY A 145 -8.85 -9.91 7.52
C GLY A 145 -8.77 -8.61 8.32
N GLU A 146 -8.10 -8.65 9.47
CA GLU A 146 -7.87 -7.48 10.33
C GLU A 146 -6.95 -6.47 9.63
N GLN A 147 -5.88 -6.92 8.97
CA GLN A 147 -5.01 -6.06 8.17
C GLN A 147 -5.78 -5.27 7.11
N ARG A 148 -6.79 -5.90 6.49
CA ARG A 148 -7.68 -5.20 5.54
C ARG A 148 -8.61 -4.23 6.26
N ALA A 149 -9.29 -4.68 7.31
CA ALA A 149 -10.23 -3.84 8.06
C ALA A 149 -9.55 -2.58 8.62
N LEU A 150 -8.41 -2.73 9.29
CA LEU A 150 -7.62 -1.62 9.85
C LEU A 150 -7.15 -0.65 8.77
N GLY A 151 -6.68 -1.18 7.64
CA GLY A 151 -6.28 -0.35 6.50
C GLY A 151 -7.45 0.40 5.88
N ASP A 152 -8.61 -0.24 5.73
CA ASP A 152 -9.83 0.35 5.18
C ASP A 152 -10.42 1.43 6.09
N LEU A 153 -10.44 1.19 7.41
CA LEU A 153 -10.91 2.16 8.42
C LEU A 153 -10.06 3.44 8.45
N MET A 154 -8.78 3.32 8.09
CA MET A 154 -7.85 4.43 7.99
C MET A 154 -7.97 5.24 6.69
N ILE A 155 -8.81 4.83 5.74
CA ILE A 155 -9.06 5.62 4.53
C ILE A 155 -10.08 6.71 4.85
N ASP A 156 -9.72 7.95 4.53
CA ASP A 156 -10.60 9.10 4.67
C ASP A 156 -11.86 8.92 3.81
N PRO A 157 -13.07 8.91 4.40
CA PRO A 157 -14.31 8.67 3.66
C PRO A 157 -14.75 9.88 2.83
N ASP A 158 -14.26 11.09 3.15
CA ASP A 158 -14.82 12.35 2.67
C ASP A 158 -13.99 12.98 1.53
N GLY A 159 -13.24 12.16 0.78
CA GLY A 159 -12.36 12.68 -0.27
C GLY A 159 -11.73 11.63 -1.17
N PRO A 160 -10.77 12.05 -2.03
CA PRO A 160 -9.96 11.10 -2.80
C PRO A 160 -9.22 10.14 -1.85
N PRO A 161 -8.95 8.89 -2.27
CA PRO A 161 -8.30 7.89 -1.43
C PRO A 161 -7.01 8.40 -0.79
N ARG A 162 -7.08 8.65 0.51
CA ARG A 162 -5.96 9.08 1.34
C ARG A 162 -6.11 8.50 2.73
N CYS A 163 -4.99 8.30 3.42
CA CYS A 163 -5.04 7.89 4.82
C CYS A 163 -5.40 9.07 5.72
N LEU A 164 -6.08 8.78 6.82
CA LEU A 164 -6.23 9.72 7.93
C LEU A 164 -4.84 10.21 8.37
N THR A 165 -4.77 11.49 8.71
CA THR A 165 -3.62 12.08 9.41
C THR A 165 -3.60 11.63 10.88
N TYR A 166 -2.49 11.84 11.57
CA TYR A 166 -2.39 11.46 12.99
C TYR A 166 -3.44 12.16 13.88
N PRO A 167 -3.68 13.48 13.76
CA PRO A 167 -4.75 14.13 14.53
C PRO A 167 -6.14 13.57 14.21
N GLN A 168 -6.46 13.32 12.93
CA GLN A 168 -7.73 12.72 12.55
C GLN A 168 -7.89 11.30 13.09
N PHE A 169 -6.82 10.51 13.10
CA PHE A 169 -6.80 9.19 13.72
C PHE A 169 -7.06 9.29 15.23
N ARG A 170 -6.39 10.21 15.92
CA ARG A 170 -6.59 10.45 17.37
C ARG A 170 -8.02 10.86 17.69
N ASP A 171 -8.62 11.70 16.86
CA ASP A 171 -10.03 12.09 17.03
C ASP A 171 -10.96 10.91 16.77
N ARG A 172 -10.70 10.09 15.75
CA ARG A 172 -11.47 8.86 15.46
C ARG A 172 -11.33 7.80 16.54
N MET A 173 -10.20 7.70 17.23
CA MET A 173 -10.03 6.80 18.38
C MET A 173 -10.94 7.14 19.58
N ARG A 174 -11.64 8.28 19.56
CA ARG A 174 -12.69 8.60 20.55
C ARG A 174 -14.03 7.94 20.23
N ASP A 175 -14.22 7.46 19.01
CA ASP A 175 -15.38 6.65 18.63
C ASP A 175 -15.16 5.19 19.04
N GLU A 176 -16.07 4.65 19.85
CA GLU A 176 -15.93 3.30 20.43
C GLU A 176 -15.88 2.20 19.37
N ARG A 177 -16.63 2.34 18.27
CA ARG A 177 -16.67 1.32 17.21
C ARG A 177 -15.39 1.32 16.41
N PHE A 178 -14.83 2.50 16.13
CA PHE A 178 -13.53 2.64 15.51
C PHE A 178 -12.44 2.07 16.43
N ALA A 179 -12.40 2.51 17.69
CA ALA A 179 -11.40 2.09 18.67
C ALA A 179 -11.39 0.57 18.90
N ALA A 180 -12.56 -0.08 18.93
CA ALA A 180 -12.69 -1.52 19.13
C ALA A 180 -11.89 -2.37 18.12
N TRP A 181 -11.73 -1.90 16.88
CA TRP A 181 -10.90 -2.60 15.88
C TRP A 181 -9.41 -2.54 16.20
N PHE A 182 -8.95 -1.46 16.83
CA PHE A 182 -7.54 -1.24 17.15
C PHE A 182 -7.16 -1.71 18.56
N GLN A 183 -8.14 -1.92 19.44
CA GLN A 183 -7.91 -2.23 20.86
C GLN A 183 -6.99 -3.44 21.08
N PRO A 184 -7.15 -4.59 20.38
CA PRO A 184 -6.27 -5.74 20.60
C PRO A 184 -4.80 -5.42 20.32
N LEU A 185 -4.53 -4.63 19.29
CA LEU A 185 -3.18 -4.17 18.96
C LEU A 185 -2.66 -3.14 19.96
N LEU A 186 -3.53 -2.27 20.45
CA LEU A 186 -3.18 -1.30 21.48
C LEU A 186 -2.79 -2.01 22.78
N ASP A 187 -3.53 -3.04 23.19
CA ASP A 187 -3.23 -3.86 24.36
C ASP A 187 -1.88 -4.59 24.20
N ASP A 188 -1.59 -5.13 23.01
CA ASP A 188 -0.31 -5.75 22.71
C ASP A 188 0.86 -4.75 22.76
N ILE A 189 0.64 -3.51 22.27
CA ILE A 189 1.63 -2.43 22.36
C ILE A 189 1.85 -2.03 23.82
N ASP A 190 0.78 -1.93 24.61
CA ASP A 190 0.84 -1.58 26.02
C ASP A 190 1.64 -2.59 26.82
N ALA A 191 1.46 -3.89 26.54
CA ALA A 191 2.25 -4.96 27.14
C ALA A 191 3.76 -4.77 26.86
N VAL A 192 4.14 -4.52 25.60
CA VAL A 192 5.54 -4.32 25.22
C VAL A 192 6.12 -3.05 25.85
N VAL A 193 5.38 -1.94 25.85
CA VAL A 193 5.80 -0.68 26.50
C VAL A 193 5.90 -0.86 28.02
N GLY A 194 5.05 -1.69 28.62
CA GLY A 194 5.08 -2.08 30.03
C GLY A 194 6.30 -2.93 30.42
N GLY A 195 7.11 -3.37 29.44
CA GLY A 195 8.33 -4.14 29.66
C GLY A 195 8.19 -5.63 29.40
N GLU A 196 7.08 -6.09 28.81
CA GLU A 196 7.00 -7.47 28.34
C GLU A 196 7.96 -7.72 27.17
N PRO A 197 8.48 -8.96 27.03
CA PRO A 197 9.40 -9.29 25.94
C PRO A 197 8.79 -9.02 24.57
N VAL A 198 9.60 -8.39 23.70
CA VAL A 198 9.22 -8.13 22.31
C VAL A 198 9.03 -9.47 21.58
N PRO A 199 7.86 -9.73 20.95
CA PRO A 199 7.60 -11.00 20.27
C PRO A 199 8.56 -11.26 19.11
N ALA A 200 8.91 -12.52 18.84
CA ALA A 200 9.78 -12.88 17.71
C ALA A 200 9.24 -12.41 16.34
N ARG A 201 7.92 -12.24 16.22
CA ARG A 201 7.24 -11.64 15.06
C ARG A 201 7.87 -10.32 14.64
N HIS A 202 8.23 -9.51 15.63
CA HIS A 202 8.76 -8.18 15.44
C HIS A 202 9.97 -8.20 14.50
N ALA A 203 10.94 -9.08 14.74
CA ALA A 203 12.13 -9.22 13.91
C ALA A 203 11.77 -9.62 12.47
N HIS A 204 10.79 -10.51 12.28
CA HIS A 204 10.31 -10.91 10.96
C HIS A 204 9.66 -9.73 10.21
N VAL A 205 8.86 -8.91 10.90
CA VAL A 205 8.21 -7.72 10.32
C VAL A 205 9.25 -6.66 9.97
N VAL A 206 10.20 -6.37 10.87
CA VAL A 206 11.30 -5.42 10.62
C VAL A 206 12.14 -5.82 9.42
N LYS A 207 12.46 -7.13 9.30
CA LYS A 207 13.17 -7.68 8.14
C LYS A 207 12.37 -7.51 6.85
N ALA A 208 11.09 -7.93 6.84
CA ALA A 208 10.23 -7.84 5.65
C ALA A 208 10.01 -6.38 5.21
N LEU A 209 9.85 -5.46 6.15
CA LEU A 209 9.77 -4.02 5.87
C LEU A 209 11.08 -3.48 5.31
N GLY A 210 12.23 -3.93 5.83
CA GLY A 210 13.55 -3.59 5.29
C GLY A 210 13.67 -3.96 3.82
N GLU A 211 13.40 -5.22 3.51
CA GLU A 211 13.38 -5.74 2.16
C GLU A 211 12.41 -4.94 1.26
N LEU A 212 11.22 -4.56 1.76
CA LEU A 212 10.29 -3.71 1.00
C LEU A 212 10.86 -2.31 0.75
N THR A 213 11.44 -1.66 1.77
CA THR A 213 12.02 -0.32 1.63
C THR A 213 13.19 -0.29 0.65
N GLU A 214 14.11 -1.24 0.72
CA GLU A 214 15.23 -1.38 -0.24
C GLU A 214 14.72 -1.59 -1.67
N PHE A 215 13.67 -2.39 -1.83
CA PHE A 215 13.06 -2.62 -3.14
C PHE A 215 12.44 -1.35 -3.74
N LEU A 216 11.84 -0.50 -2.89
CA LEU A 216 11.20 0.75 -3.28
C LEU A 216 12.21 1.88 -3.53
N ASP A 217 13.28 1.95 -2.73
CA ASP A 217 14.28 3.04 -2.79
C ASP A 217 15.46 2.77 -3.76
N ARG A 218 15.17 2.23 -4.95
CA ARG A 218 16.22 1.86 -5.93
C ARG A 218 17.07 3.03 -6.44
N ARG A 219 16.62 4.26 -6.26
CA ARG A 219 17.34 5.46 -6.72
C ARG A 219 17.91 6.30 -5.57
N ARG A 220 17.68 5.94 -4.30
CA ARG A 220 18.02 6.77 -3.12
C ARG A 220 17.43 8.20 -3.17
N ILE A 221 16.28 8.37 -3.83
CA ILE A 221 15.65 9.68 -4.04
C ILE A 221 14.60 9.96 -2.94
N GLY A 222 14.12 8.93 -2.24
CA GLY A 222 12.84 8.99 -1.51
C GLY A 222 12.89 9.41 -0.05
N MET A 223 14.06 9.58 0.56
CA MET A 223 14.18 10.01 1.96
C MET A 223 14.91 11.35 2.05
N PRO A 224 14.22 12.46 2.36
CA PRO A 224 14.88 13.74 2.64
C PRO A 224 15.76 13.71 3.91
N TRP A 225 15.77 12.59 4.66
CA TRP A 225 16.48 12.42 5.93
C TRP A 225 17.19 11.05 6.03
N GLY A 226 17.75 10.55 4.92
CA GLY A 226 18.53 9.31 4.95
C GLY A 226 19.81 9.46 5.79
N ASP A 227 19.90 8.66 6.84
CA ASP A 227 21.00 8.46 7.80
C ASP A 227 22.41 8.93 7.36
N GLU A 228 22.79 10.14 7.80
CA GLU A 228 24.19 10.49 8.13
C GLU A 228 24.50 10.29 9.64
N ALA A 229 23.56 9.76 10.43
CA ALA A 229 23.72 9.57 11.87
C ALA A 229 23.94 8.09 12.25
N ALA A 230 24.98 7.48 11.70
CA ALA A 230 25.57 6.25 12.23
C ALA A 230 27.06 6.19 11.84
N GLY A 231 27.84 7.06 12.48
CA GLY A 231 29.29 6.99 12.57
C GLY A 231 29.69 7.03 14.04
#